data_AF-A0A9X2B5Y1-F1
#
_entry.id   AF-A0A9X2B5Y1-F1
#
_cell.length_a   1.000
_cell.length_b   1.000
_cell.length_c   1.000
_cell.angle_alpha   90.00
_cell.angle_beta   90.00
_cell.angle_gamma   90.00
#
_symmetry.space_group_name_H-M   'P 1'
#
loop_
_entity.id
_entity.type
_entity.pdbx_description
1 polymer ?
#
loop_
_entity_poly.entity_id
_entity_poly.type
_entity_poly.pdbx_seq_one_letter_code
_entity_poly.pdbx_strand_id
1 'polypeptide(L)'
;MESYRLNQSAKQMLTGLREGRSRAAALKNSVIVCSDRDSSGATVSETACVTNAIPSATAADFIAENRVVLVQISQGVDVSGAEEYVFNPTGSVRTAGSTEFCLAGKEREIRVAVLGAVDMREGTC
;
A
#
# COMPACT_ATOMS: atom_id res chain seq x y z
N MET A 1 -14.12 4.98 18.93
CA MET A 1 -13.19 3.91 18.49
C MET A 1 -12.99 3.90 16.98
N GLU A 2 -13.99 4.25 16.17
CA GLU A 2 -13.90 4.24 14.70
C GLU A 2 -12.79 5.14 14.14
N SER A 3 -12.71 6.39 14.62
CA SER A 3 -11.62 7.30 14.24
C SER A 3 -10.22 6.75 14.55
N TYR A 4 -10.07 5.95 15.62
CA TYR A 4 -8.79 5.31 15.93
C TYR A 4 -8.43 4.26 14.88
N ARG A 5 -9.36 3.35 14.55
CA ARG A 5 -9.13 2.28 13.55
C ARG A 5 -8.79 2.86 12.18
N LEU A 6 -9.56 3.85 11.74
CA LEU A 6 -9.33 4.56 10.48
C LEU A 6 -7.94 5.20 10.43
N ASN A 7 -7.58 5.97 11.48
CA ASN A 7 -6.28 6.61 11.56
C ASN A 7 -5.13 5.61 11.66
N GLN A 8 -5.31 4.48 12.34
CA GLN A 8 -4.30 3.43 12.41
C GLN A 8 -4.06 2.80 11.05
N SER A 9 -5.11 2.37 10.34
CA SER A 9 -5.00 1.83 8.98
C SER A 9 -4.26 2.79 8.03
N ALA A 10 -4.68 4.06 8.01
CA ALA A 10 -4.05 5.06 7.15
C ALA A 10 -2.58 5.32 7.52
N LYS A 11 -2.24 5.36 8.82
CA LYS A 11 -0.85 5.52 9.29
C LYS A 11 0.00 4.29 8.97
N GLN A 12 -0.55 3.09 9.07
CA GLN A 12 0.13 1.85 8.69
C GLN A 12 0.43 1.87 7.19
N MET A 13 -0.52 2.28 6.35
CA MET A 13 -0.29 2.42 4.92
C MET A 13 0.76 3.48 4.60
N LEU A 14 0.67 4.66 5.22
CA LEU A 14 1.67 5.72 5.08
C LEU A 14 3.08 5.22 5.46
N THR A 15 3.19 4.45 6.53
CA THR A 15 4.46 3.89 7.00
C THR A 15 4.96 2.82 6.05
N GLY A 16 4.11 1.89 5.63
CA GLY A 16 4.43 0.82 4.68
C GLY A 16 4.88 1.36 3.32
N LEU A 17 4.28 2.44 2.83
CA LEU A 17 4.72 3.10 1.59
C LEU A 17 6.09 3.76 1.72
N ARG A 18 6.34 4.45 2.84
CA ARG A 18 7.66 5.05 3.13
C ARG A 18 8.73 3.98 3.27
N GLU A 19 8.39 2.89 3.94
CA GLU A 19 9.24 1.72 4.07
C GLU A 19 9.52 1.08 2.70
N GLY A 20 8.49 0.83 1.89
CA GLY A 20 8.64 0.27 0.55
C GLY A 20 9.55 1.11 -0.34
N ARG A 21 9.37 2.43 -0.33
CA ARG A 21 10.27 3.37 -1.00
C ARG A 21 11.72 3.26 -0.52
N SER A 22 11.91 3.26 0.80
CA SER A 22 13.24 3.17 1.42
C SER A 22 13.93 1.85 1.09
N ARG A 23 13.20 0.73 1.20
CA ARG A 23 13.68 -0.61 0.85
C ARG A 23 14.04 -0.71 -0.63
N ALA A 24 13.24 -0.15 -1.54
CA ALA A 24 13.54 -0.16 -2.96
C ALA A 24 14.89 0.52 -3.27
N ALA A 25 15.13 1.68 -2.64
CA ALA A 25 16.39 2.39 -2.77
C ALA A 25 17.58 1.62 -2.15
N ALA A 26 17.39 1.01 -0.97
CA ALA A 26 18.43 0.27 -0.28
C ALA A 26 18.82 -1.02 -1.03
N LEU A 27 17.83 -1.76 -1.55
CA LEU A 27 18.03 -3.01 -2.29
C LEU A 27 18.44 -2.76 -3.74
N LYS A 28 18.32 -1.52 -4.24
CA LYS A 28 18.48 -1.16 -5.66
C LYS A 28 17.59 -2.03 -6.57
N ASN A 29 16.41 -2.40 -6.07
CA ASN A 29 15.48 -3.29 -6.75
C ASN A 29 14.04 -2.82 -6.51
N SER A 30 13.08 -3.31 -7.30
CA SER A 30 11.69 -2.91 -7.12
C SER A 30 11.08 -3.52 -5.87
N VAL A 31 10.28 -2.75 -5.13
CA VAL A 31 9.55 -3.22 -3.94
C VAL A 31 8.08 -2.92 -4.11
N ILE A 32 7.25 -3.88 -3.74
CA ILE A 32 5.80 -3.80 -3.89
C ILE A 32 5.18 -3.57 -2.52
N VAL A 33 4.24 -2.63 -2.44
CA VAL A 33 3.46 -2.34 -1.25
C VAL A 33 1.99 -2.55 -1.57
N CYS A 34 1.30 -3.37 -0.78
CA CYS A 34 -0.15 -3.56 -0.86
C CYS A 34 -0.76 -3.55 0.54
N SER A 35 -2.07 -3.35 0.63
CA SER A 35 -2.82 -3.68 1.85
C SER A 35 -3.13 -5.18 1.92
N ASP A 36 -3.37 -5.68 3.14
CA ASP A 36 -3.87 -7.04 3.39
C ASP A 36 -5.36 -7.20 3.07
N ARG A 37 -6.00 -6.13 2.59
CA ARG A 37 -7.36 -6.13 2.06
C ARG A 37 -7.45 -5.37 0.74
N ASP A 38 -8.29 -5.87 -0.14
CA ASP A 38 -8.64 -5.20 -1.39
C ASP A 38 -9.94 -4.40 -1.27
N SER A 39 -10.36 -3.81 -2.39
CA SER A 39 -11.58 -3.01 -2.47
C SER A 39 -12.89 -3.79 -2.27
N SER A 40 -12.84 -5.12 -2.34
CA SER A 40 -13.96 -6.01 -2.03
C SER A 40 -14.00 -6.44 -0.55
N GLY A 41 -12.99 -6.03 0.23
CA GLY A 41 -12.78 -6.46 1.61
C GLY A 41 -12.21 -7.89 1.72
N ALA A 42 -11.78 -8.49 0.61
CA ALA A 42 -11.15 -9.81 0.62
C ALA A 42 -9.71 -9.70 1.13
N THR A 43 -9.21 -10.78 1.73
CA THR A 43 -7.85 -10.81 2.28
C THR A 43 -6.82 -11.01 1.15
N VAL A 44 -5.81 -10.15 1.12
CA VAL A 44 -4.72 -10.18 0.15
C VAL A 44 -3.47 -10.75 0.82
N SER A 45 -2.88 -11.79 0.22
CA SER A 45 -1.58 -12.34 0.64
C SER A 45 -0.43 -11.65 -0.09
N GLU A 46 0.81 -11.82 0.40
CA GLU A 46 2.00 -11.34 -0.32
C GLU A 46 2.08 -11.89 -1.75
N THR A 47 1.74 -13.16 -1.95
CA THR A 47 1.70 -13.79 -3.27
C THR A 47 0.68 -13.12 -4.19
N ALA A 48 -0.52 -12.83 -3.68
CA ALA A 48 -1.56 -12.13 -4.45
C ALA A 48 -1.13 -10.70 -4.78
N CYS A 49 -0.53 -9.99 -3.82
CA CYS A 49 0.03 -8.66 -4.00
C CYS A 49 1.07 -8.63 -5.15
N VAL A 50 2.03 -9.57 -5.17
CA VAL A 50 3.02 -9.64 -6.26
C VAL A 50 2.37 -10.00 -7.59
N THR A 51 1.47 -10.99 -7.61
CA THR A 51 0.84 -11.47 -8.84
C THR A 51 -0.05 -10.40 -9.48
N ASN A 52 -0.76 -9.61 -8.68
CA ASN A 52 -1.58 -8.51 -9.19
C ASN A 52 -0.70 -7.36 -9.72
N ALA A 53 0.35 -7.00 -8.98
CA ALA A 53 1.26 -5.92 -9.35
C ALA A 53 2.11 -6.24 -10.59
N ILE A 54 2.61 -7.48 -10.70
CA ILE A 54 3.48 -7.95 -11.76
C ILE A 54 3.09 -9.40 -12.11
N PRO A 55 2.09 -9.61 -12.99
CA PRO A 55 1.57 -10.95 -13.31
C PRO A 55 2.60 -11.96 -13.82
N SER A 56 3.70 -11.49 -14.39
CA SER A 56 4.80 -12.33 -14.89
C SER A 56 5.91 -12.60 -13.88
N ALA A 57 5.83 -12.07 -12.65
CA ALA A 57 6.87 -12.23 -11.65
C ALA A 57 6.71 -13.52 -10.83
N THR A 58 7.84 -14.10 -10.41
CA THR A 58 7.88 -15.17 -9.42
C THR A 58 7.68 -14.56 -8.02
N ALA A 59 6.48 -14.69 -7.44
CA ALA A 59 6.18 -14.13 -6.12
C ALA A 59 7.14 -14.61 -5.02
N ALA A 60 7.59 -15.86 -5.09
CA ALA A 60 8.53 -16.43 -4.12
C ALA A 60 9.86 -15.64 -4.05
N ASP A 61 10.37 -15.16 -5.19
CA ASP A 61 11.61 -14.40 -5.24
C ASP A 61 11.45 -13.04 -4.54
N PHE A 62 10.33 -12.36 -4.80
CA PHE A 62 10.03 -11.08 -4.15
C PHE A 62 9.89 -11.23 -2.63
N ILE A 63 9.23 -12.29 -2.16
CA ILE A 63 9.05 -12.56 -0.74
C ILE A 63 10.38 -12.93 -0.08
N ALA A 64 11.14 -13.85 -0.68
CA ALA A 64 12.44 -14.28 -0.16
C ALA A 64 13.45 -13.13 -0.07
N GLU A 65 13.37 -12.16 -0.98
CA GLU A 65 14.22 -10.98 -1.02
C GLU A 65 13.70 -9.80 -0.14
N ASN A 66 12.62 -9.99 0.63
CA ASN A 66 11.96 -8.94 1.43
C ASN A 66 11.50 -7.71 0.61
N ARG A 67 11.10 -7.95 -0.64
CA ARG A 67 10.64 -6.94 -1.60
C ARG A 67 9.11 -6.78 -1.64
N VAL A 68 8.42 -7.33 -0.65
CA VAL A 68 6.99 -7.13 -0.44
C VAL A 68 6.77 -6.49 0.92
N VAL A 69 5.90 -5.49 0.97
CA VAL A 69 5.41 -4.87 2.20
C VAL A 69 3.90 -5.00 2.21
N LEU A 70 3.40 -5.91 3.05
CA LEU A 70 1.97 -6.11 3.24
C LEU A 70 1.50 -5.30 4.46
N VAL A 71 0.65 -4.31 4.21
CA VAL A 71 0.14 -3.40 5.24
C VAL A 71 -1.14 -3.96 5.83
N GLN A 72 -1.16 -4.16 7.15
CA GLN A 72 -2.37 -4.62 7.85
C GLN A 72 -3.39 -3.50 8.01
N ILE A 73 -4.63 -3.75 7.59
CA ILE A 73 -5.75 -2.82 7.70
C ILE A 73 -6.71 -3.28 8.79
N SER A 74 -7.06 -2.35 9.68
CA SER A 74 -8.03 -2.61 10.75
C SER A 74 -9.35 -3.15 10.20
N GLN A 75 -9.88 -4.21 10.81
CA GLN A 75 -11.16 -4.79 10.42
C GLN A 75 -12.29 -3.74 10.38
N GLY A 76 -13.13 -3.80 9.36
CA GLY A 76 -14.25 -2.88 9.17
C GLY A 76 -13.87 -1.51 8.60
N VAL A 77 -12.59 -1.26 8.29
CA VAL A 77 -12.20 -0.11 7.46
C VAL A 77 -12.25 -0.57 6.00
N ASP A 78 -13.02 0.15 5.19
CA ASP A 78 -13.13 -0.09 3.76
C ASP A 78 -11.93 0.55 3.05
N VAL A 79 -11.46 -0.10 1.99
CA VAL A 79 -10.32 0.35 1.18
C VAL A 79 -10.80 0.58 -0.25
N SER A 80 -10.39 1.67 -0.89
CA SER A 80 -10.65 1.93 -2.31
C SER A 80 -9.47 2.61 -2.99
N GLY A 81 -9.50 2.70 -4.31
CA GLY A 81 -8.43 3.32 -5.11
C GLY A 81 -7.36 2.31 -5.53
N ALA A 82 -6.09 2.74 -5.50
CA ALA A 82 -4.96 1.91 -5.87
C ALA A 82 -4.73 0.80 -4.84
N GLU A 83 -4.65 -0.45 -5.32
CA GLU A 83 -4.49 -1.65 -4.50
C GLU A 83 -3.01 -1.99 -4.26
N GLU A 84 -2.14 -1.56 -5.17
CA GLU A 84 -0.69 -1.78 -5.10
C GLU A 84 0.14 -0.58 -5.54
N TYR A 85 1.34 -0.48 -4.98
CA TYR A 85 2.37 0.47 -5.39
C TYR A 85 3.68 -0.25 -5.63
N VAL A 86 4.25 -0.07 -6.81
CA VAL A 86 5.56 -0.62 -7.18
C VAL A 86 6.59 0.50 -7.16
N PHE A 87 7.43 0.52 -6.13
CA PHE A 87 8.56 1.43 -6.05
C PHE A 87 9.73 0.90 -6.87
N ASN A 88 10.34 1.77 -7.65
CA ASN A 88 11.53 1.50 -8.43
C ASN A 88 12.80 1.66 -7.57
N PRO A 89 13.96 1.17 -8.02
CA PRO A 89 15.25 1.34 -7.33
C PRO A 89 15.63 2.80 -6.98
N THR A 90 15.05 3.78 -7.68
CA THR A 90 15.28 5.21 -7.44
C THR A 90 14.34 5.80 -6.37
N GLY A 91 13.42 5.00 -5.84
CA GLY A 91 12.37 5.42 -4.92
C GLY A 91 11.19 6.14 -5.58
N SER A 92 11.16 6.27 -6.91
CA SER A 92 9.96 6.65 -7.65
C SER A 92 8.95 5.51 -7.68
N VAL A 93 7.68 5.79 -7.97
CA VAL A 93 6.64 4.76 -8.15
C VAL A 93 6.35 4.54 -9.63
N ARG A 94 6.03 3.31 -10.02
CA ARG A 94 5.64 2.97 -11.40
C ARG A 94 4.38 3.72 -11.84
N THR A 95 3.40 3.80 -10.95
CA THR A 95 2.12 4.47 -11.19
C THR A 95 1.79 5.32 -9.96
N ALA A 96 1.56 6.62 -10.16
CA ALA A 96 1.02 7.48 -9.10
C ALA A 96 -0.45 7.17 -8.87
N GLY A 97 -0.90 7.36 -7.64
CA GLY A 97 -2.28 7.03 -7.28
C GLY A 97 -2.61 7.43 -5.85
N SER A 98 -3.82 7.09 -5.45
CA SER A 98 -4.29 7.26 -4.08
C SER A 98 -4.98 5.98 -3.60
N THR A 99 -4.83 5.70 -2.31
CA THR A 99 -5.59 4.69 -1.59
C THR A 99 -6.42 5.39 -0.55
N GLU A 100 -7.70 5.11 -0.54
CA GLU A 100 -8.68 5.71 0.36
C GLU A 100 -9.06 4.68 1.42
N PHE A 101 -9.12 5.14 2.67
CA PHE A 101 -9.63 4.37 3.80
C PHE A 101 -10.91 5.04 4.27
N CYS A 102 -12.00 4.28 4.35
CA CYS A 102 -13.30 4.77 4.77
C CYS A 102 -13.80 4.03 6.01
N LEU A 103 -14.34 4.77 6.98
CA LEU A 103 -15.08 4.20 8.11
C LEU A 103 -16.01 5.25 8.72
N ALA A 104 -17.30 4.89 8.84
CA ALA A 104 -18.33 5.71 9.50
C ALA A 104 -18.42 7.14 8.94
N GLY A 105 -18.40 7.26 7.61
CA GLY A 105 -18.52 8.54 6.89
C GLY A 105 -17.28 9.44 6.97
N LYS A 106 -16.13 8.87 7.34
CA LYS A 106 -14.84 9.59 7.46
C LYS A 106 -13.79 8.90 6.61
N GLU A 107 -13.02 9.71 5.91
CA GLU A 107 -12.00 9.24 4.99
C GLU A 107 -10.59 9.62 5.45
N ARG A 108 -9.64 8.76 5.15
CA ARG A 108 -8.21 9.08 5.07
C ARG A 108 -7.70 8.66 3.70
N GLU A 109 -7.27 9.63 2.91
CA GLU A 109 -6.67 9.38 1.60
C GLU A 109 -5.14 9.40 1.73
N ILE A 110 -4.48 8.36 1.24
CA ILE A 110 -3.03 8.29 1.10
C ILE A 110 -2.66 8.46 -0.36
N ARG A 111 -1.92 9.52 -0.69
CA ARG A 111 -1.49 9.81 -2.06
C ARG A 111 -0.03 9.46 -2.24
N VAL A 112 0.29 8.87 -3.40
CA VAL A 112 1.66 8.59 -3.83
C VAL A 112 1.91 9.30 -5.15
N ALA A 113 2.78 10.31 -5.13
CA ALA A 113 3.21 10.99 -6.34
C ALA A 113 4.22 10.15 -7.13
N VAL A 114 4.39 10.43 -8.43
CA VAL A 114 5.32 9.71 -9.33
C VAL A 114 6.75 9.65 -8.74
N LEU A 115 7.20 10.71 -8.06
CA LEU A 115 8.52 10.77 -7.41
C LEU A 115 8.61 10.01 -6.08
N GLY A 116 7.56 9.27 -5.70
CA GLY A 116 7.48 8.51 -4.45
C GLY A 116 7.25 9.37 -3.20
N ALA A 117 6.83 10.62 -3.36
CA ALA A 117 6.35 11.42 -2.22
C ALA A 117 5.02 10.85 -1.74
N VAL A 118 4.86 10.70 -0.42
CA VAL A 118 3.66 10.13 0.20
C VAL A 118 3.08 11.11 1.20
N ASP A 119 1.82 11.51 0.98
CA ASP A 119 1.05 12.37 1.88
C ASP A 119 -0.29 11.73 2.28
N MET A 120 -0.84 12.21 3.39
CA MET A 120 -2.15 11.79 3.90
C MET A 120 -3.06 13.00 3.99
N ARG A 121 -4.31 12.83 3.59
CA ARG A 121 -5.36 13.84 3.67
C ARG A 121 -6.57 13.30 4.41
N GLU A 122 -7.32 14.22 5.00
CA GLU A 122 -8.60 13.91 5.62
C GLU A 122 -9.72 14.30 4.66
N GLY A 123 -10.75 13.47 4.62
CA GLY A 123 -11.91 13.66 3.75
C GLY A 123 -13.18 13.05 4.33
N THR A 124 -14.17 12.89 3.47
CA THR A 124 -15.46 12.27 3.78
C THR A 124 -15.82 11.27 2.71
N CYS A 125 -16.16 10.08 3.17
CA CYS A 125 -16.97 9.08 2.49
C CYS A 125 -18.33 9.02 3.21
#